data_AF-A0A0F9KPI0-F1
#
_entry.id   AF-A0A0F9KPI0-F1
#
_cell.length_a   1.000
_cell.length_b   1.000
_cell.length_c   1.000
_cell.angle_alpha   90.00
_cell.angle_beta   90.00
_cell.angle_gamma   90.00
#
_symmetry.space_group_name_H-M   'P 1'
#
loop_
_entity.id
_entity.type
_entity.pdbx_description
1 polymer ?
#
loop_
_entity_poly.entity_id
_entity_poly.type
_entity_poly.pdbx_seq_one_letter_code
_entity_poly.pdbx_strand_id
1 'polypeptide(L)'
;MAKVTKRADGPRFEIQVQDRIVKGEGVFVRVYGEMKIGAKEKVYARDLGLRTIQLLMLQPEHGTHNPYTTGVWIYRKGELDNYASIDIFSMDGYEMYLNAQVSVSAATTLPYDGSLWLGFIALGE
;
A
#
# COMPACT_ATOMS: atom_id res chain seq x y z
N MET A 1 -4.72 19.90 -4.20
CA MET A 1 -3.87 19.39 -5.30
C MET A 1 -3.14 18.17 -4.76
N ALA A 2 -3.25 17.01 -5.42
CA ALA A 2 -2.64 15.78 -4.92
C ALA A 2 -1.11 15.80 -5.13
N LYS A 3 -0.34 15.34 -4.13
CA LYS A 3 1.11 15.18 -4.25
C LYS A 3 1.41 13.79 -4.81
N VAL A 4 2.07 13.74 -5.97
CA VAL A 4 2.51 12.48 -6.57
C VAL A 4 3.94 12.19 -6.15
N THR A 5 4.18 11.01 -5.57
CA THR A 5 5.52 10.54 -5.20
C THR A 5 5.74 9.17 -5.84
N LYS A 6 6.88 8.98 -6.53
CA LYS A 6 7.21 7.70 -7.17
C LYS A 6 8.68 7.34 -6.91
N ARG A 7 8.94 6.12 -6.45
CA ARG A 7 10.29 5.54 -6.45
C ARG A 7 10.62 4.94 -7.82
N ALA A 8 11.91 4.90 -8.17
CA ALA A 8 12.35 4.39 -9.48
C ALA A 8 11.90 2.95 -9.74
N ASP A 9 11.77 2.15 -8.68
CA ASP A 9 11.53 0.71 -8.63
C ASP A 9 10.54 0.32 -7.51
N GLY A 10 9.56 1.19 -7.23
CA GLY A 10 8.61 0.94 -6.14
C GLY A 10 7.26 1.62 -6.32
N PRO A 11 6.42 1.61 -5.27
CA PRO A 11 5.06 2.09 -5.36
C PRO A 11 4.98 3.54 -5.81
N ARG A 12 3.96 3.82 -6.62
CA ARG A 12 3.54 5.18 -6.96
C ARG A 12 2.43 5.58 -6.00
N PHE A 13 2.57 6.74 -5.37
CA PHE A 13 1.58 7.31 -4.45
C PHE A 13 0.95 8.57 -5.05
N GLU A 14 -0.35 8.69 -4.85
CA GLU A 14 -1.14 9.89 -5.13
C GLU A 14 -1.79 10.34 -3.82
N ILE A 15 -1.08 11.20 -3.10
CA ILE A 15 -1.52 11.69 -1.79
C ILE A 15 -2.57 12.79 -2.01
N GLN A 16 -3.80 12.52 -1.59
CA GLN A 16 -4.92 13.44 -1.74
C GLN A 16 -5.00 14.40 -0.55
N VAL A 17 -4.90 13.89 0.67
CA VAL A 17 -5.05 14.67 1.92
C VAL A 17 -4.04 14.20 2.97
N GLN A 18 -3.49 15.17 3.73
CA GLN A 18 -2.69 14.92 4.93
C GLN A 18 -3.24 15.76 6.08
N ASP A 19 -3.79 15.11 7.08
CA ASP A 19 -4.35 15.75 8.27
C ASP A 19 -3.41 15.57 9.45
N ARG A 20 -3.09 16.67 10.13
CA ARG A 20 -2.34 16.65 11.39
C ARG A 20 -3.30 16.69 12.56
N ILE A 21 -3.22 15.69 13.42
CA ILE A 21 -4.03 15.55 14.63
C ILE A 21 -3.12 15.75 15.83
N VAL A 22 -3.31 16.86 16.54
CA VAL A 22 -2.56 17.16 17.77
C VAL A 22 -3.41 16.77 18.98
N LYS A 23 -2.89 15.92 19.85
CA LYS A 23 -3.54 15.53 21.12
C LYS A 23 -2.50 15.56 22.25
N GLY A 24 -2.62 16.56 23.12
CA GLY A 24 -1.61 16.81 24.16
C GLY A 24 -0.26 17.15 23.53
N GLU A 25 0.80 16.47 23.96
CA GLU A 25 2.15 16.59 23.37
C GLU A 25 2.33 15.71 22.12
N GLY A 26 1.39 14.79 21.85
CA GLY A 26 1.45 13.88 20.72
C GLY A 26 0.95 14.50 19.42
N VAL A 27 1.67 14.22 18.34
CA VAL A 27 1.32 14.62 16.98
C VAL A 27 1.13 13.35 16.15
N PHE A 28 -0.08 13.15 15.63
CA PHE A 28 -0.39 12.09 14.69
C PHE A 28 -0.68 12.69 13.32
N VAL A 29 -0.32 11.98 12.27
CA VAL A 29 -0.64 12.36 10.89
C VAL A 29 -1.48 11.26 10.27
N ARG A 30 -2.56 11.67 9.60
CA ARG A 30 -3.40 10.81 8.80
C ARG A 30 -3.22 11.15 7.33
N VAL A 31 -2.96 10.15 6.52
CA VAL A 31 -2.72 10.31 5.08
C VAL A 31 -3.77 9.53 4.32
N TYR A 32 -4.43 10.21 3.39
CA TYR A 32 -5.39 9.63 2.45
C TYR A 32 -4.84 9.73 1.04
N GLY A 33 -5.04 8.68 0.25
CA GLY A 33 -4.69 8.71 -1.15
C GLY A 33 -4.86 7.37 -1.84
N GLU A 34 -4.26 7.27 -3.01
CA GLU A 34 -4.20 6.05 -3.81
C GLU A 34 -2.75 5.64 -4.01
N MET A 35 -2.50 4.34 -4.12
CA MET A 35 -1.20 3.81 -4.48
C MET A 35 -1.32 2.76 -5.59
N LYS A 36 -0.43 2.82 -6.58
CA LYS A 36 -0.21 1.74 -7.53
C LYS A 36 0.99 0.94 -7.05
N ILE A 37 0.76 -0.33 -6.69
CA ILE A 37 1.75 -1.17 -6.01
C ILE A 37 1.71 -2.61 -6.54
N GLY A 38 2.88 -3.22 -6.68
CA GLY A 38 3.06 -4.63 -6.94
C GLY A 38 2.92 -5.49 -5.68
N ALA A 39 2.65 -6.78 -5.83
CA ALA A 39 2.65 -7.68 -4.70
C ALA A 39 4.07 -7.79 -4.08
N LYS A 40 4.15 -7.86 -2.75
CA LYS A 40 5.40 -7.88 -1.94
C LYS A 40 6.22 -6.60 -1.96
N GLU A 41 5.76 -5.55 -2.63
CA GLU A 41 6.40 -4.24 -2.51
C GLU A 41 6.22 -3.64 -1.12
N LYS A 42 7.14 -2.76 -0.75
CA LYS A 42 7.20 -2.12 0.56
C LYS A 42 6.77 -0.66 0.45
N VAL A 43 5.90 -0.24 1.37
CA VAL A 43 5.51 1.15 1.59
C VAL A 43 6.26 1.66 2.81
N TYR A 44 7.17 2.62 2.63
CA TYR A 44 7.90 3.18 3.76
C TYR A 44 7.16 4.38 4.35
N ALA A 45 7.26 4.57 5.67
CA ALA A 45 6.66 5.72 6.36
C ALA A 45 7.04 7.05 5.70
N ARG A 46 8.33 7.20 5.34
CA ARG A 46 8.86 8.41 4.70
C ARG A 46 8.23 8.75 3.35
N ASP A 47 7.77 7.75 2.58
CA ASP A 47 7.13 7.98 1.29
C ASP A 47 5.74 8.61 1.46
N LEU A 48 5.11 8.35 2.61
CA LEU A 48 3.83 8.92 3.03
C LEU A 48 4.00 10.23 3.81
N GLY A 49 5.24 10.69 4.04
CA GLY A 49 5.53 11.84 4.89
C GLY A 49 5.35 11.57 6.39
N LEU A 50 5.43 10.31 6.80
CA LEU A 50 5.36 9.85 8.18
C LEU A 50 6.77 9.45 8.68
N ARG A 51 6.97 9.53 9.99
CA ARG A 51 8.08 8.91 10.72
C ARG A 51 7.81 7.44 10.95
N THR A 52 6.58 7.09 11.34
CA THR A 52 6.18 5.70 11.56
C THR A 52 4.78 5.44 11.00
N ILE A 53 4.55 4.25 10.46
CA ILE A 53 3.23 3.73 10.10
C ILE A 53 2.75 2.88 11.27
N GLN A 54 1.68 3.33 11.92
CA GLN A 54 1.02 2.60 13.00
C GLN A 54 -0.13 1.76 12.45
N LEU A 55 -0.88 2.32 11.49
CA LEU A 55 -1.97 1.66 10.77
C LEU A 55 -1.89 1.98 9.28
N LEU A 56 -2.16 0.99 8.44
CA LEU A 56 -2.40 1.17 7.02
C LEU A 56 -3.60 0.32 6.62
N MET A 57 -4.67 0.97 6.19
CA MET A 57 -5.88 0.34 5.66
C MET A 57 -5.88 0.46 4.14
N LEU A 58 -6.26 -0.60 3.45
CA LEU A 58 -6.25 -0.70 1.99
C LEU A 58 -7.64 -1.05 1.47
N GLN A 59 -8.00 -0.44 0.34
CA GLN A 59 -9.19 -0.74 -0.43
C GLN A 59 -8.77 -1.03 -1.86
N PRO A 60 -8.80 -2.31 -2.29
CA PRO A 60 -8.42 -2.68 -3.65
C PRO A 60 -9.37 -2.09 -4.69
N GLU A 61 -8.86 -1.25 -5.59
CA GLU A 61 -9.60 -0.75 -6.73
C GLU A 61 -9.37 -1.66 -7.94
N HIS A 62 -10.45 -2.20 -8.47
CA HIS A 62 -10.40 -3.03 -9.67
C HIS A 62 -11.64 -2.77 -10.52
N GLY A 63 -11.43 -2.58 -11.84
CA GLY A 63 -12.49 -2.30 -12.81
C GLY A 63 -13.26 -3.54 -13.28
N THR A 64 -12.99 -4.71 -12.70
CA THR A 64 -13.59 -6.00 -13.05
C THR A 64 -14.32 -6.58 -11.84
N HIS A 65 -15.30 -7.46 -12.03
CA HIS A 65 -16.08 -8.03 -10.92
C HIS A 65 -15.35 -9.12 -10.10
N ASN A 66 -14.04 -9.31 -10.32
CA ASN A 66 -13.23 -10.31 -9.62
C ASN A 66 -12.48 -9.69 -8.44
N PRO A 67 -12.88 -9.94 -7.18
CA PRO A 67 -12.24 -9.35 -6.01
C PRO A 67 -10.79 -9.80 -5.84
N TYR A 68 -9.93 -8.84 -5.53
CA TYR A 68 -8.62 -9.06 -4.93
C TYR A 68 -8.71 -8.78 -3.43
N THR A 69 -7.97 -9.55 -2.63
CA THR A 69 -7.82 -9.30 -1.20
C THR A 69 -6.40 -8.81 -0.92
N THR A 70 -6.24 -7.87 0.02
CA THR A 70 -4.93 -7.35 0.42
C THR A 70 -4.62 -7.66 1.87
N GLY A 71 -3.39 -8.09 2.14
CA GLY A 71 -2.81 -8.21 3.47
C GLY A 71 -1.79 -7.12 3.74
N VAL A 72 -1.74 -6.63 4.98
CA VAL A 72 -0.76 -5.62 5.42
C VAL A 72 0.06 -6.19 6.57
N TRP A 73 1.38 -6.18 6.41
CA TRP A 73 2.30 -6.50 7.50
C TRP A 73 3.22 -5.31 7.79
N ILE A 74 3.13 -4.75 8.99
CA ILE A 74 3.90 -3.56 9.39
C ILE A 74 5.13 -3.98 10.19
N TYR A 75 6.32 -3.65 9.68
CA TYR A 75 7.58 -3.84 10.37
C TYR A 75 7.91 -2.63 11.28
N ARG A 76 8.08 -2.87 12.58
CA ARG A 76 8.25 -1.82 13.62
C ARG A 76 9.63 -1.82 14.31
N LYS A 77 10.66 -2.47 13.76
CA LYS A 77 11.91 -2.70 14.50
C LYS A 77 12.83 -1.48 14.45
N GLY A 78 12.68 -0.59 15.45
CA GLY A 78 13.41 0.69 15.53
C GLY A 78 12.80 1.71 14.56
N GLU A 79 12.68 2.96 14.99
CA GLU A 79 11.99 4.03 14.23
C GLU A 79 12.62 4.32 12.84
N LEU A 80 13.79 3.76 12.56
CA LEU A 80 14.49 3.87 11.29
C LEU A 80 14.05 2.73 10.35
N ASP A 81 13.54 3.09 9.17
CA ASP A 81 12.99 2.17 8.16
C ASP A 81 11.71 1.42 8.60
N ASN A 82 10.78 2.10 9.30
CA ASN A 82 9.42 1.60 9.40
C ASN A 82 8.77 1.47 7.99
N TYR A 83 8.27 0.27 7.68
CA TYR A 83 7.59 -0.01 6.42
C TYR A 83 6.44 -0.99 6.60
N ALA A 84 5.49 -0.94 5.68
CA ALA A 84 4.46 -1.95 5.48
C ALA A 84 4.77 -2.78 4.22
N SER A 85 4.76 -4.10 4.35
CA SER A 85 4.75 -5.03 3.20
C SER A 85 3.30 -5.30 2.81
N ILE A 86 3.01 -5.23 1.51
CA ILE A 86 1.67 -5.46 1.00
C ILE A 86 1.61 -6.80 0.27
N ASP A 87 0.75 -7.68 0.74
CA ASP A 87 0.44 -8.95 0.11
C ASP A 87 -0.87 -8.80 -0.68
N ILE A 88 -0.93 -9.38 -1.87
CA ILE A 88 -2.13 -9.36 -2.71
C ILE A 88 -2.51 -10.80 -3.04
N PHE A 89 -3.78 -11.14 -2.85
CA PHE A 89 -4.32 -12.47 -3.08
C PHE A 89 -5.40 -12.43 -4.16
N SER A 90 -5.43 -13.45 -5.02
CA SER A 90 -6.53 -13.68 -5.95
C SER A 90 -7.78 -14.21 -5.24
N MET A 91 -8.91 -14.28 -5.95
CA MET A 91 -10.15 -14.88 -5.45
C MET A 91 -9.98 -16.30 -4.88
N ASP A 92 -9.11 -17.09 -5.49
CA ASP A 92 -8.86 -18.47 -5.08
C ASP A 92 -7.89 -18.58 -3.89
N GLY A 93 -7.50 -17.43 -3.29
CA GLY A 93 -6.63 -17.38 -2.12
C GLY A 93 -5.14 -17.53 -2.43
N TYR A 94 -4.74 -17.49 -3.70
CA TYR A 94 -3.34 -17.56 -4.08
C TYR A 94 -2.66 -16.21 -3.89
N GLU A 95 -1.50 -16.24 -3.23
CA GLU A 95 -0.62 -15.08 -3.14
C GLU A 95 -0.03 -14.75 -4.51
N MET A 96 -0.16 -13.48 -4.90
CA MET A 96 0.40 -12.96 -6.13
C MET A 96 1.84 -12.52 -5.91
N TYR A 97 2.69 -12.64 -6.93
CA TYR A 97 4.06 -12.12 -6.91
C TYR A 97 4.27 -11.18 -8.08
N LEU A 98 5.10 -10.16 -7.87
CA LEU A 98 5.56 -9.27 -8.93
C LEU A 98 6.28 -10.12 -10.01
N ASN A 99 5.67 -10.20 -11.20
CA ASN A 99 6.15 -10.96 -12.37
C ASN A 99 6.05 -12.51 -12.31
N ALA A 100 5.33 -13.12 -11.37
CA ALA A 100 5.14 -14.57 -11.41
C ALA A 100 3.92 -14.97 -12.26
N GLN A 101 4.16 -15.76 -13.31
CA GLN A 101 3.16 -16.71 -13.79
C GLN A 101 3.09 -17.86 -12.78
N VAL A 102 2.21 -17.75 -11.79
CA VAL A 102 1.86 -18.93 -10.99
C VAL A 102 1.02 -19.83 -11.91
N SER A 103 1.42 -21.09 -12.10
CA SER A 103 0.68 -22.09 -12.86
C SER A 103 -0.63 -22.41 -12.16
N VAL A 104 -1.62 -21.56 -12.35
CA VAL A 104 -2.99 -21.71 -11.85
C VAL A 104 -3.92 -21.44 -13.02
N SER A 105 -5.07 -22.12 -13.06
CA SER A 105 -6.07 -21.97 -14.14
C SER A 105 -6.83 -20.63 -14.10
N ALA A 106 -6.51 -19.75 -13.15
CA ALA A 106 -7.05 -18.40 -12.99
C ALA A 106 -5.98 -17.35 -13.31
N ALA A 107 -6.39 -16.13 -13.69
CA ALA A 107 -5.47 -15.04 -14.00
C ALA A 107 -4.59 -14.69 -12.77
N THR A 108 -3.33 -15.14 -12.78
CA THR A 108 -2.36 -14.98 -11.68
C THR A 108 -1.49 -13.73 -11.82
N THR A 109 -1.73 -12.95 -12.87
CA THR A 109 -1.11 -11.64 -13.08
C THR A 109 -2.02 -10.54 -12.56
N LEU A 110 -1.45 -9.60 -11.79
CA LEU A 110 -2.17 -8.41 -11.34
C LEU A 110 -2.66 -7.59 -12.56
N PRO A 111 -3.84 -6.97 -12.48
CA PRO A 111 -4.38 -6.17 -13.59
C PRO A 111 -3.50 -4.92 -13.74
N TYR A 112 -3.02 -4.59 -14.94
CA TYR A 112 -2.07 -3.49 -15.20
C TYR A 112 -0.61 -3.79 -14.82
N ASP A 113 0.24 -4.06 -15.82
CA ASP A 113 1.71 -4.13 -15.73
C ASP A 113 2.27 -4.89 -14.50
N GLY A 114 1.52 -5.84 -13.92
CA GLY A 114 1.90 -6.55 -12.69
C GLY A 114 1.70 -5.78 -11.36
N SER A 115 0.74 -4.86 -11.27
CA SER A 115 0.48 -4.01 -10.09
C SER A 115 -1.02 -3.82 -9.83
N LEU A 116 -1.44 -3.24 -8.70
CA LEU A 116 -2.85 -2.95 -8.40
C LEU A 116 -2.97 -1.53 -7.85
N TRP A 117 -4.07 -0.85 -8.19
CA TRP A 117 -4.44 0.41 -7.55
C TRP A 117 -5.19 0.13 -6.26
N LEU A 118 -4.76 0.79 -5.18
CA LEU A 118 -5.33 0.66 -3.85
C LEU A 118 -5.64 2.06 -3.31
N GLY A 119 -6.88 2.31 -2.92
CA GLY A 119 -7.20 3.40 -2.00
C GLY A 119 -6.59 3.07 -0.62
N PHE A 120 -6.06 4.07 0.08
CA PHE A 120 -5.45 3.84 1.40
C PHE A 120 -5.75 4.93 2.42
N ILE A 121 -5.71 4.50 3.69
CA ILE A 121 -5.66 5.36 4.86
C ILE A 121 -4.46 4.94 5.70
N ALA A 122 -3.49 5.83 5.88
CA ALA A 122 -2.35 5.60 6.75
C ALA A 122 -2.44 6.48 8.00
N LEU A 123 -2.11 5.92 9.17
CA LEU A 123 -1.96 6.65 10.42
C LEU A 123 -0.56 6.44 10.97
N GLY A 124 0.02 7.52 11.46
CA GLY A 124 1.39 7.53 11.93
C GLY A 124 1.75 8.76 12.74
N GLU A 125 3.02 8.87 13.08
CA GLU A 125 3.66 10.09 13.60
C GLU A 125 4.42 10.81 12.50
#